data_AF-A0A1V4AXW6-F1
#
_entry.id   AF-A0A1V4AXW6-F1
#
_cell.length_a   1.000
_cell.length_b   1.000
_cell.length_c   1.000
_cell.angle_alpha   90.00
_cell.angle_beta   90.00
_cell.angle_gamma   90.00
#
_symmetry.space_group_name_H-M   'P 1'
#
loop_
_entity.id
_entity.type
_entity.pdbx_description
1 polymer ?
#
loop_
_entity_poly.entity_id
_entity_poly.type
_entity_poly.pdbx_seq_one_letter_code
_entity_poly.pdbx_strand_id
1 'polypeptide(L)'
;MEKNQIHWIDDYFNNYELHKHAFKDVVCQVQSEIQKIIIVNTYNYGRCLILDNEFQSAEMDEFIYHEALVQPSLILHPGAESVLILGGGEGATLREVLRHKTVKKAVMVDIDKEMIACSKKFLPSFHAGAFDDSRVELVIEEGRKYVERAQDRFDVVVIDVNDPLDGGPSYMLFTMEFFQIIAEKLKANGILIVQSGAASVSENDAFTSICNTLSNVFSHVFPYVTYIPSYALPWGFSMATHNPSNLDISGDEIDTRIQSRLTGKLRFYDSITHHALFNLSKYLRTDIQRQKRILRDKAPLKEHYPGISTESENH
;
A
#
# COMPACT_ATOMS: atom_id res chain seq x y z
N MET A 1 30.34 6.59 33.18
CA MET A 1 29.17 6.94 32.34
C MET A 1 28.65 5.63 31.78
N GLU A 2 27.59 5.08 32.36
CA GLU A 2 26.89 3.94 31.76
C GLU A 2 26.37 4.40 30.39
N LYS A 3 26.75 3.70 29.33
CA LYS A 3 26.13 3.92 28.02
C LYS A 3 24.68 3.48 28.15
N ASN A 4 23.73 4.41 27.98
CA ASN A 4 22.32 4.04 27.86
C ASN A 4 22.19 2.93 26.81
N GLN A 5 21.56 1.82 27.19
CA GLN A 5 21.30 0.70 26.29
C GLN A 5 20.34 1.18 25.20
N ILE A 6 20.79 1.14 23.95
CA ILE A 6 19.94 1.47 22.79
C ILE A 6 19.16 0.21 22.41
N HIS A 7 17.85 0.35 22.32
CA HIS A 7 16.96 -0.71 21.82
C HIS A 7 16.74 -0.55 20.31
N TRP A 8 16.61 -1.68 19.62
CA TRP A 8 16.52 -1.75 18.16
C TRP A 8 15.31 -2.59 17.75
N ILE A 9 14.69 -2.20 16.64
CA ILE A 9 13.75 -3.00 15.87
C ILE A 9 14.54 -3.61 14.71
N ASP A 10 14.36 -4.91 14.50
CA ASP A 10 14.96 -5.64 13.40
C ASP A 10 13.95 -5.67 12.24
N ASP A 11 14.37 -5.21 11.07
CA ASP A 11 13.58 -5.12 9.85
C ASP A 11 14.28 -5.91 8.73
N TYR A 12 13.77 -7.10 8.46
CA TYR A 12 14.41 -8.06 7.56
C TYR A 12 14.00 -7.80 6.11
N PHE A 13 14.99 -7.61 5.23
CA PHE A 13 14.72 -7.51 3.80
C PHE A 13 14.71 -8.88 3.13
N ASN A 14 15.51 -9.81 3.65
CA ASN A 14 15.52 -11.23 3.29
C ASN A 14 16.29 -12.03 4.35
N ASN A 15 16.53 -13.32 4.07
CA ASN A 15 17.28 -14.21 4.96
C ASN A 15 18.74 -13.79 5.22
N TYR A 16 19.28 -12.84 4.45
CA TYR A 16 20.69 -12.45 4.42
C TYR A 16 20.91 -10.94 4.60
N GLU A 17 19.84 -10.13 4.62
CA GLU A 17 19.89 -8.68 4.75
C GLU A 17 18.92 -8.19 5.83
N LEU A 18 19.43 -7.35 6.74
CA LEU A 18 18.71 -6.83 7.90
C LEU A 18 19.03 -5.36 8.07
N HIS A 19 18.00 -4.55 8.27
CA HIS A 19 18.09 -3.16 8.70
C HIS A 19 17.60 -3.03 10.14
N LYS A 20 18.16 -2.09 10.91
CA LYS A 20 17.80 -1.90 12.31
C LYS A 20 17.44 -0.45 12.61
N HIS A 21 16.29 -0.26 13.24
CA HIS A 21 15.81 1.07 13.67
C HIS A 21 15.94 1.21 15.18
N ALA A 22 16.76 2.17 15.63
CA ALA A 22 16.84 2.49 17.05
C ALA A 22 15.55 3.19 17.51
N PHE A 23 15.02 2.78 18.67
CA PHE A 23 13.83 3.39 19.26
C PHE A 23 14.02 3.86 20.70
N LYS A 24 13.23 4.87 21.07
CA LYS A 24 13.25 5.56 22.36
C LYS A 24 12.34 4.86 23.36
N ASP A 25 11.11 4.58 22.94
CA ASP A 25 10.06 4.01 23.78
C ASP A 25 8.99 3.29 22.94
N VAL A 26 8.27 2.37 23.59
CA VAL A 26 7.11 1.66 23.03
C VAL A 26 5.85 2.40 23.48
N VAL A 27 5.10 2.92 22.52
CA VAL A 27 3.85 3.67 22.71
C VAL A 27 2.66 2.73 22.88
N CYS A 28 2.62 1.68 22.08
CA CYS A 28 1.55 0.69 22.07
C CYS A 28 2.14 -0.68 21.73
N GLN A 29 1.65 -1.72 22.39
CA GLN A 29 1.87 -3.11 21.99
C GLN A 29 0.59 -3.89 22.29
N VAL A 30 -0.04 -4.41 21.24
CA VAL A 30 -1.32 -5.14 21.30
C VAL A 30 -1.20 -6.38 20.44
N GLN A 31 -1.71 -7.51 20.93
CA GLN A 31 -1.96 -8.69 20.11
C GLN A 31 -3.44 -8.69 19.71
N SER A 32 -3.74 -8.55 18.42
CA SER A 32 -5.10 -8.73 17.90
C SER A 32 -5.36 -10.20 17.56
N GLU A 33 -6.58 -10.51 17.10
CA GLU A 33 -6.90 -11.82 16.53
C GLU A 33 -6.16 -12.10 15.21
N ILE A 34 -5.58 -11.07 14.58
CA ILE A 34 -4.95 -11.14 13.25
C ILE A 34 -3.42 -11.08 13.35
N GLN A 35 -2.89 -10.14 14.14
CA GLN A 35 -1.47 -9.80 14.14
C GLN A 35 -1.06 -9.07 15.43
N LYS A 36 0.25 -8.98 15.65
CA LYS A 36 0.86 -8.16 16.71
C LYS A 36 1.06 -6.74 16.20
N ILE A 37 0.44 -5.77 16.88
CA ILE A 37 0.53 -4.34 16.57
C ILE A 37 1.49 -3.68 17.56
N ILE A 38 2.55 -3.05 17.07
CA ILE A 38 3.51 -2.32 17.87
C ILE A 38 3.67 -0.91 17.32
N ILE A 39 3.61 0.08 18.20
CA ILE A 39 3.88 1.47 17.86
C ILE A 39 5.00 1.95 18.76
N VAL A 40 6.03 2.53 18.15
CA VAL A 40 7.24 3.01 18.85
C VAL A 40 7.57 4.43 18.42
N ASN A 41 8.31 5.16 19.25
CA ASN A 41 8.95 6.41 18.82
C ASN A 41 10.41 6.11 18.49
N THR A 42 10.82 6.28 17.24
CA THR A 42 12.20 6.07 16.80
C THR A 42 13.07 7.32 16.99
N TYR A 43 14.39 7.15 16.87
CA TYR A 43 15.33 8.28 16.87
C TYR A 43 15.29 9.11 15.59
N ASN A 44 15.10 8.47 14.42
CA ASN A 44 15.24 9.12 13.11
C ASN A 44 13.92 9.34 12.37
N TYR A 45 12.91 8.50 12.60
CA TYR A 45 11.69 8.46 11.77
C TYR A 45 10.40 8.83 12.51
N GLY A 46 10.52 9.34 13.74
CA GLY A 46 9.36 9.75 14.55
C GLY A 46 8.57 8.53 15.03
N ARG A 47 7.24 8.66 15.08
CA ARG A 47 6.38 7.52 15.41
C ARG A 47 6.34 6.50 14.27
N CYS A 48 6.52 5.22 14.57
CA CYS A 48 6.53 4.15 13.59
C CYS A 48 5.56 3.04 13.97
N LEU A 49 4.93 2.44 12.96
CA LEU A 49 4.06 1.28 13.05
C LEU A 49 4.83 0.03 12.64
N ILE A 50 4.68 -1.04 13.43
CA ILE A 50 5.26 -2.36 13.18
C ILE A 50 4.14 -3.38 13.36
N LEU A 51 3.99 -4.28 12.38
CA LEU A 51 2.99 -5.37 12.40
C LEU A 51 3.72 -6.70 12.27
N ASP A 52 3.49 -7.65 13.18
CA ASP A 52 4.18 -8.97 13.22
C ASP A 52 5.71 -8.89 13.12
N ASN A 53 6.28 -7.83 13.71
CA ASN A 53 7.70 -7.46 13.69
C ASN A 53 8.23 -6.95 12.34
N GLU A 54 7.37 -6.72 11.34
CA GLU A 54 7.71 -6.01 10.11
C GLU A 54 7.47 -4.52 10.22
N PHE A 55 8.40 -3.72 9.70
CA PHE A 55 8.26 -2.27 9.69
C PHE A 55 7.23 -1.86 8.62
N GLN A 56 6.18 -1.14 9.02
CA GLN A 56 5.06 -0.85 8.12
C GLN A 56 4.97 0.61 7.70
N SER A 57 5.32 1.56 8.57
CA SER A 57 5.14 2.98 8.27
C SER A 57 5.84 3.87 9.29
N ALA A 58 6.29 5.05 8.84
CA ALA A 58 7.03 6.00 9.65
C ALA A 58 6.48 7.42 9.48
N GLU A 59 6.23 8.11 10.58
CA GLU A 59 5.65 9.45 10.61
C GLU A 59 6.43 10.47 9.76
N MET A 60 7.76 10.33 9.71
CA MET A 60 8.61 11.24 8.96
C MET A 60 8.47 11.12 7.43
N ASP A 61 8.12 9.95 6.91
CA ASP A 61 8.18 9.66 5.47
C ASP A 61 7.00 8.88 4.87
N GLU A 62 5.99 8.50 5.67
CA GLU A 62 4.77 7.83 5.19
C GLU A 62 4.08 8.61 4.05
N PHE A 63 4.20 9.95 4.05
CA PHE A 63 3.66 10.78 2.98
C PHE A 63 4.22 10.41 1.60
N ILE A 64 5.45 9.91 1.51
CA ILE A 64 6.04 9.47 0.23
C ILE A 64 5.29 8.24 -0.26
N TYR A 65 5.10 7.23 0.61
CA TYR A 65 4.39 6.00 0.28
C TYR A 65 2.93 6.30 -0.09
N HIS A 66 2.20 7.02 0.76
CA HIS A 66 0.77 7.27 0.56
C HIS A 66 0.48 8.21 -0.61
N GLU A 67 1.32 9.23 -0.84
CA GLU A 67 1.17 10.06 -2.04
C GLU A 67 1.50 9.25 -3.31
N ALA A 68 2.53 8.40 -3.29
CA ALA A 68 2.86 7.54 -4.42
C ALA A 68 1.78 6.48 -4.69
N LEU A 69 1.13 5.93 -3.65
CA LEU A 69 0.08 4.95 -3.79
C LEU A 69 -1.22 5.57 -4.33
N VAL A 70 -1.64 6.72 -3.79
CA VAL A 70 -2.98 7.26 -4.05
C VAL A 70 -2.99 8.24 -5.23
N GLN A 71 -2.04 9.16 -5.30
CA GLN A 71 -2.16 10.32 -6.19
C GLN A 71 -2.12 9.97 -7.68
N PRO A 72 -1.27 9.05 -8.18
CA PRO A 72 -1.27 8.66 -9.58
C PRO A 72 -2.64 8.23 -10.10
N SER A 73 -3.32 7.33 -9.37
CA SER A 73 -4.61 6.78 -9.82
C SER A 73 -5.73 7.83 -9.80
N LEU A 74 -5.87 8.62 -8.74
CA LEU A 74 -6.94 9.61 -8.62
C LEU A 74 -6.72 10.86 -9.49
N ILE A 75 -5.46 11.27 -9.71
CA ILE A 75 -5.14 12.41 -10.59
C ILE A 75 -5.36 12.02 -12.06
N LEU A 76 -4.95 10.83 -12.48
CA LEU A 76 -5.15 10.37 -13.86
C LEU A 76 -6.63 10.07 -14.16
N HIS A 77 -7.41 9.62 -13.17
CA HIS A 77 -8.86 9.45 -13.34
C HIS A 77 -9.55 10.80 -13.70
N PRO A 78 -10.52 10.84 -14.64
CA PRO A 78 -11.19 12.08 -15.05
C PRO A 78 -11.89 12.87 -13.92
N GLY A 79 -12.31 12.17 -12.87
CA GLY A 79 -12.93 12.75 -11.68
C GLY A 79 -13.52 11.65 -10.81
N ALA A 80 -12.68 10.95 -10.05
CA ALA A 80 -13.12 9.80 -9.25
C ALA A 80 -14.06 10.24 -8.13
N GLU A 81 -15.24 9.60 -8.01
CA GLU A 81 -16.25 9.93 -7.00
C GLU A 81 -16.39 8.84 -5.94
N SER A 82 -16.09 7.59 -6.29
CA SER A 82 -16.19 6.41 -5.42
C SER A 82 -14.89 5.64 -5.39
N VAL A 83 -14.34 5.46 -4.19
CA VAL A 83 -13.07 4.75 -3.98
C VAL A 83 -13.28 3.60 -3.00
N LEU A 84 -12.71 2.44 -3.31
CA LEU A 84 -12.58 1.31 -2.39
C LEU A 84 -11.12 1.20 -1.96
N ILE A 85 -10.86 1.09 -0.66
CA ILE A 85 -9.56 0.84 -0.07
C ILE A 85 -9.64 -0.51 0.63
N LEU A 86 -8.75 -1.43 0.28
CA LEU A 86 -8.56 -2.70 0.98
C LEU A 86 -7.29 -2.60 1.82
N GLY A 87 -7.41 -2.80 3.13
CA GLY A 87 -6.36 -2.53 4.11
C GLY A 87 -6.24 -1.04 4.45
N GLY A 88 -5.00 -0.58 4.68
CA GLY A 88 -4.70 0.79 5.04
C GLY A 88 -5.11 1.16 6.47
N GLY A 89 -5.14 0.21 7.41
CA GLY A 89 -5.62 0.35 8.79
C GLY A 89 -5.03 1.52 9.60
N GLU A 90 -3.92 2.12 9.15
CA GLU A 90 -3.35 3.33 9.73
C GLU A 90 -4.12 4.62 9.37
N GLY A 91 -4.88 4.59 8.27
CA GLY A 91 -5.74 5.67 7.80
C GLY A 91 -5.05 6.73 6.94
N ALA A 92 -3.76 6.61 6.63
CA ALA A 92 -3.05 7.54 5.77
C ALA A 92 -3.43 7.41 4.29
N THR A 93 -3.66 6.19 3.79
CA THR A 93 -4.28 5.98 2.46
C THR A 93 -5.65 6.64 2.38
N LEU A 94 -6.48 6.47 3.42
CA LEU A 94 -7.78 7.12 3.51
C LEU A 94 -7.65 8.66 3.53
N ARG A 95 -6.70 9.20 4.30
CA ARG A 95 -6.35 10.63 4.32
C ARG A 95 -6.06 11.13 2.91
N GLU A 96 -5.17 10.48 2.17
CA GLU A 96 -4.80 10.92 0.82
C GLU A 96 -5.97 10.85 -0.17
N VAL A 97 -6.81 9.81 -0.09
CA VAL A 97 -8.02 9.69 -0.91
C VAL A 97 -8.98 10.85 -0.62
N LEU A 98 -9.22 11.16 0.65
CA LEU A 98 -10.16 12.20 1.07
C LEU A 98 -9.70 13.62 0.73
N ARG A 99 -8.42 13.83 0.40
CA ARG A 99 -7.95 15.12 -0.10
C ARG A 99 -8.55 15.47 -1.46
N HIS A 100 -9.01 14.49 -2.23
CA HIS A 100 -9.68 14.73 -3.51
C HIS A 100 -11.12 15.20 -3.29
N LYS A 101 -11.40 16.44 -3.69
CA LYS A 101 -12.73 17.07 -3.61
C LYS A 101 -13.78 16.40 -4.49
N THR A 102 -13.35 15.61 -5.48
CA THR A 102 -14.27 14.83 -6.33
C THR A 102 -14.80 13.59 -5.63
N VAL A 103 -14.08 13.06 -4.64
CA VAL A 103 -14.48 11.86 -3.91
C VAL A 103 -15.69 12.18 -3.03
N LYS A 104 -16.78 11.43 -3.26
CA LYS A 104 -18.06 11.50 -2.54
C LYS A 104 -18.26 10.32 -1.59
N LYS A 105 -17.67 9.16 -1.91
CA LYS A 105 -17.71 7.94 -1.09
C LYS A 105 -16.34 7.27 -1.08
N ALA A 106 -15.80 7.00 0.10
CA ALA A 106 -14.62 6.17 0.30
C ALA A 106 -15.00 5.01 1.21
N VAL A 107 -15.01 3.79 0.67
CA VAL A 107 -15.16 2.58 1.48
C VAL A 107 -13.77 2.10 1.85
N MET A 108 -13.51 1.93 3.14
CA MET A 108 -12.28 1.34 3.64
C MET A 108 -12.62 0.01 4.32
N VAL A 109 -12.01 -1.07 3.87
CA VAL A 109 -12.23 -2.42 4.37
C VAL A 109 -10.95 -2.93 4.98
N ASP A 110 -10.97 -3.18 6.29
CA ASP A 110 -9.83 -3.75 7.00
C ASP A 110 -10.33 -4.90 7.88
N ILE A 111 -9.54 -5.95 8.02
CA ILE A 111 -9.89 -7.13 8.81
C ILE A 111 -9.66 -6.91 10.31
N ASP A 112 -8.73 -6.02 10.67
CA ASP A 112 -8.24 -5.86 12.03
C ASP A 112 -8.81 -4.60 12.71
N LYS A 113 -9.87 -4.80 13.50
CA LYS A 113 -10.51 -3.73 14.28
C LYS A 113 -9.58 -3.15 15.35
N GLU A 114 -8.70 -3.96 15.95
CA GLU A 114 -7.73 -3.53 16.95
C GLU A 114 -6.67 -2.62 16.32
N MET A 115 -6.25 -2.92 15.09
CA MET A 115 -5.34 -2.05 14.33
C MET A 115 -5.95 -0.67 14.13
N ILE A 116 -7.18 -0.58 13.62
CA ILE A 116 -7.85 0.72 13.45
C ILE A 116 -8.01 1.46 14.79
N ALA A 117 -8.35 0.75 15.87
CA ALA A 117 -8.47 1.36 17.20
C ALA A 117 -7.12 1.91 17.69
N CYS A 118 -6.02 1.18 17.45
CA CYS A 118 -4.67 1.65 17.74
C CYS A 118 -4.31 2.88 16.91
N SER A 119 -4.59 2.87 15.61
CA SER A 119 -4.35 3.99 14.71
C SER A 119 -5.05 5.26 15.16
N LYS A 120 -6.36 5.18 15.42
CA LYS A 120 -7.16 6.32 15.90
C LYS A 120 -6.60 6.95 17.18
N LYS A 121 -6.02 6.14 18.05
CA LYS A 121 -5.51 6.59 19.35
C LYS A 121 -4.07 7.08 19.29
N PHE A 122 -3.22 6.40 18.52
CA PHE A 122 -1.77 6.53 18.63
C PHE A 122 -1.10 7.06 17.36
N LEU A 123 -1.79 7.06 16.20
CA LEU A 123 -1.28 7.52 14.91
C LEU A 123 -2.06 8.75 14.35
N PRO A 124 -2.35 9.80 15.14
CA PRO A 124 -3.16 10.93 14.67
C PRO A 124 -2.55 11.69 13.49
N SER A 125 -1.22 11.70 13.35
CA SER A 125 -0.51 12.31 12.21
C SER A 125 -0.71 11.53 10.90
N PHE A 126 -1.00 10.24 10.96
CA PHE A 126 -1.19 9.37 9.81
C PHE A 126 -2.59 9.56 9.24
N HIS A 127 -3.63 9.35 10.03
CA HIS A 127 -5.00 9.49 9.54
C HIS A 127 -5.50 10.94 9.48
N ALA A 128 -4.96 11.87 10.28
CA ALA A 128 -5.35 13.29 10.28
C ALA A 128 -6.88 13.53 10.35
N GLY A 129 -7.59 12.72 11.14
CA GLY A 129 -9.06 12.77 11.26
C GLY A 129 -9.85 12.10 10.12
N ALA A 130 -9.18 11.45 9.17
CA ALA A 130 -9.81 10.80 8.00
C ALA A 130 -10.93 9.82 8.36
N PHE A 131 -10.77 9.05 9.44
CA PHE A 131 -11.78 8.09 9.89
C PHE A 131 -13.13 8.72 10.30
N ASP A 132 -13.15 10.03 10.58
CA ASP A 132 -14.35 10.74 11.03
C ASP A 132 -15.00 11.57 9.89
N ASP A 133 -14.45 11.51 8.67
CA ASP A 133 -15.02 12.20 7.51
C ASP A 133 -16.35 11.54 7.09
N SER A 134 -17.38 12.36 6.90
CA SER A 134 -18.74 11.92 6.52
C SER A 134 -18.83 11.11 5.22
N ARG A 135 -17.81 11.15 4.36
CA ARG A 135 -17.73 10.40 3.10
C ARG A 135 -17.25 8.97 3.31
N VAL A 136 -16.83 8.61 4.51
CA VAL A 136 -16.19 7.33 4.82
C VAL A 136 -17.19 6.30 5.27
N GLU A 137 -17.11 5.13 4.65
CA GLU A 137 -17.73 3.90 5.12
C GLU A 137 -16.62 2.94 5.55
N LEU A 138 -16.42 2.81 6.87
CA LEU A 138 -15.45 1.89 7.44
C LEU A 138 -16.10 0.52 7.67
N VAL A 139 -15.52 -0.51 7.07
CA VAL A 139 -16.02 -1.90 7.12
C VAL A 139 -14.96 -2.77 7.77
N ILE A 140 -15.34 -3.46 8.85
CA ILE A 140 -14.49 -4.46 9.50
C ILE A 140 -14.81 -5.83 8.93
N GLU A 141 -14.08 -6.26 7.91
CA GLU A 141 -14.29 -7.53 7.21
C GLU A 141 -13.03 -7.95 6.46
N GLU A 142 -12.94 -9.23 6.11
CA GLU A 142 -11.95 -9.73 5.15
C GLU A 142 -12.22 -9.12 3.76
N GLY A 143 -11.19 -8.54 3.15
CA GLY A 143 -11.31 -7.73 1.94
C GLY A 143 -11.89 -8.48 0.73
N ARG A 144 -11.51 -9.75 0.54
CA ARG A 144 -12.02 -10.56 -0.56
C ARG A 144 -13.50 -10.88 -0.39
N LYS A 145 -13.94 -11.30 0.80
CA LYS A 145 -15.36 -11.49 1.12
C LYS A 145 -16.20 -10.24 0.86
N TYR A 146 -15.70 -9.07 1.27
CA TYR A 146 -16.39 -7.81 1.00
C TYR A 146 -16.55 -7.59 -0.51
N VAL A 147 -15.46 -7.72 -1.28
CA VAL A 147 -15.47 -7.50 -2.73
C VAL A 147 -16.39 -8.50 -3.43
N GLU A 148 -16.36 -9.79 -3.07
CA GLU A 148 -17.22 -10.82 -3.66
C GLU A 148 -18.71 -10.50 -3.50
N ARG A 149 -19.12 -10.00 -2.33
CA ARG A 149 -20.53 -9.67 -2.05
C ARG A 149 -20.95 -8.26 -2.48
N ALA A 150 -20.00 -7.33 -2.64
CA ALA A 150 -20.28 -5.93 -2.97
C ALA A 150 -21.04 -5.81 -4.30
N GLN A 151 -22.12 -5.03 -4.32
CA GLN A 151 -22.88 -4.73 -5.54
C GLN A 151 -22.42 -3.43 -6.21
N ASP A 152 -21.78 -2.56 -5.42
CA ASP A 152 -21.24 -1.29 -5.88
C ASP A 152 -20.06 -1.50 -6.84
N ARG A 153 -19.90 -0.55 -7.77
CA ARG A 153 -18.69 -0.40 -8.60
C ARG A 153 -17.98 0.90 -8.25
N PHE A 154 -16.66 0.89 -8.33
CA PHE A 154 -15.79 1.98 -7.89
C PHE A 154 -15.06 2.61 -9.08
N ASP A 155 -14.76 3.91 -8.96
CA ASP A 155 -13.92 4.63 -9.91
C ASP A 155 -12.44 4.29 -9.70
N VAL A 156 -12.04 4.11 -8.43
CA VAL A 156 -10.70 3.65 -8.07
C VAL A 156 -10.79 2.57 -7.00
N VAL A 157 -9.98 1.53 -7.14
CA VAL A 157 -9.73 0.55 -6.06
C VAL A 157 -8.26 0.63 -5.67
N VAL A 158 -7.99 0.80 -4.39
CA VAL A 158 -6.65 0.83 -3.79
C VAL A 158 -6.47 -0.43 -2.94
N ILE A 159 -5.42 -1.20 -3.23
CA ILE A 159 -5.00 -2.35 -2.42
C ILE A 159 -3.75 -1.93 -1.65
N ASP A 160 -3.93 -1.70 -0.36
CA ASP A 160 -2.93 -1.25 0.61
C ASP A 160 -2.86 -2.24 1.77
N VAL A 161 -2.42 -3.46 1.44
CA VAL A 161 -2.29 -4.56 2.39
C VAL A 161 -0.83 -4.94 2.51
N ASN A 162 -0.45 -5.52 3.65
CA ASN A 162 0.89 -6.05 3.87
C ASN A 162 1.29 -7.02 2.75
N ASP A 163 2.59 -7.18 2.56
CA ASP A 163 3.16 -8.13 1.62
C ASP A 163 2.59 -9.54 1.82
N PRO A 164 2.50 -10.36 0.76
CA PRO A 164 1.84 -11.66 0.81
C PRO A 164 2.72 -12.70 1.52
N LEU A 165 2.83 -12.58 2.84
CA LEU A 165 3.57 -13.50 3.70
C LEU A 165 2.91 -14.86 3.79
N ASP A 166 3.72 -15.91 3.97
CA ASP A 166 3.17 -17.24 4.25
C ASP A 166 2.36 -17.24 5.55
N GLY A 167 1.09 -17.64 5.46
CA GLY A 167 0.16 -17.64 6.60
C GLY A 167 -0.51 -16.29 6.89
N GLY A 168 -0.11 -15.20 6.23
CA GLY A 168 -0.73 -13.89 6.39
C GLY A 168 -2.13 -13.79 5.76
N PRO A 169 -2.97 -12.83 6.15
CA PRO A 169 -4.33 -12.68 5.60
C PRO A 169 -4.35 -12.12 4.17
N SER A 170 -3.25 -11.55 3.67
CA SER A 170 -3.21 -10.73 2.45
C SER A 170 -2.94 -11.52 1.17
N TYR A 171 -2.34 -12.72 1.20
CA TYR A 171 -1.85 -13.39 -0.01
C TYR A 171 -2.95 -13.68 -1.06
N MET A 172 -4.20 -13.87 -0.61
CA MET A 172 -5.36 -14.08 -1.50
C MET A 172 -5.83 -12.81 -2.23
N LEU A 173 -5.31 -11.64 -1.86
CA LEU A 173 -5.61 -10.35 -2.47
C LEU A 173 -4.65 -9.97 -3.61
N PHE A 174 -3.68 -10.85 -3.91
CA PHE A 174 -2.72 -10.66 -5.01
C PHE A 174 -2.90 -11.68 -6.15
N THR A 175 -3.93 -12.52 -6.09
CA THR A 175 -4.14 -13.59 -7.08
C THR A 175 -4.84 -13.08 -8.33
N MET A 176 -4.63 -13.79 -9.44
CA MET A 176 -5.30 -13.50 -10.69
C MET A 176 -6.82 -13.60 -10.55
N GLU A 177 -7.31 -14.60 -9.81
CA GLU A 177 -8.73 -14.79 -9.54
C GLU A 177 -9.31 -13.60 -8.77
N PHE A 178 -8.58 -13.08 -7.78
CA PHE A 178 -9.03 -11.89 -7.06
C PHE A 178 -9.02 -10.63 -7.95
N PHE A 179 -7.97 -10.41 -8.73
CA PHE A 179 -7.91 -9.30 -9.66
C PHE A 179 -9.02 -9.34 -10.72
N GLN A 180 -9.47 -10.53 -11.14
CA GLN A 180 -10.64 -10.65 -12.02
C GLN A 180 -11.92 -10.14 -11.35
N ILE A 181 -12.15 -10.47 -10.07
CA ILE A 181 -13.29 -9.96 -9.32
C ILE A 181 -13.19 -8.43 -9.19
N ILE A 182 -11.99 -7.90 -8.92
CA ILE A 182 -11.75 -6.45 -8.85
C ILE A 182 -12.07 -5.77 -10.19
N ALA A 183 -11.66 -6.35 -11.32
CA ALA A 183 -11.97 -5.82 -12.64
C ALA A 183 -13.49 -5.69 -12.88
N GLU A 184 -14.30 -6.62 -12.35
CA GLU A 184 -15.77 -6.55 -12.41
C GLU A 184 -16.37 -5.46 -11.50
N LYS A 185 -15.65 -5.06 -10.44
CA LYS A 185 -16.03 -3.98 -9.53
C LYS A 185 -15.55 -2.60 -9.98
N LEU A 186 -14.77 -2.51 -11.06
CA LEU A 186 -14.39 -1.22 -11.63
C LEU A 186 -15.47 -0.67 -12.56
N LYS A 187 -15.65 0.65 -12.52
CA LYS A 187 -16.41 1.38 -13.53
C LYS A 187 -15.64 1.44 -14.86
N ALA A 188 -16.27 1.96 -15.92
CA ALA A 188 -15.70 1.96 -17.27
C ALA A 188 -14.33 2.66 -17.38
N ASN A 189 -14.09 3.72 -16.59
CA ASN A 189 -12.79 4.41 -16.50
C ASN A 189 -11.98 3.98 -15.28
N GLY A 190 -12.37 2.86 -14.67
CA GLY A 190 -11.87 2.46 -13.36
C GLY A 190 -10.38 2.12 -13.37
N ILE A 191 -9.72 2.48 -12.28
CA ILE A 191 -8.29 2.21 -12.07
C ILE A 191 -8.13 1.37 -10.81
N LEU A 192 -7.39 0.28 -10.93
CA LEU A 192 -6.81 -0.44 -9.80
C LEU A 192 -5.42 0.12 -9.53
N ILE A 193 -5.08 0.33 -8.26
CA ILE A 193 -3.71 0.52 -7.80
C ILE A 193 -3.41 -0.40 -6.63
N VAL A 194 -2.24 -1.05 -6.67
CA VAL A 194 -1.77 -2.00 -5.67
C VAL A 194 -0.36 -1.61 -5.24
N GLN A 195 -0.10 -1.63 -3.94
CA GLN A 195 1.27 -1.73 -3.43
C GLN A 195 1.84 -3.09 -3.84
N SER A 196 3.08 -3.14 -4.33
CA SER A 196 3.63 -4.33 -4.97
C SER A 196 4.96 -4.79 -4.37
N GLY A 197 5.25 -4.44 -3.12
CA GLY A 197 6.46 -4.85 -2.40
C GLY A 197 7.74 -4.19 -2.90
N ALA A 198 8.88 -4.68 -2.41
CA ALA A 198 10.20 -4.19 -2.79
C ALA A 198 10.48 -4.34 -4.30
N ALA A 199 11.21 -3.39 -4.86
CA ALA A 199 11.63 -3.35 -6.27
C ALA A 199 13.14 -3.15 -6.40
N SER A 200 13.91 -3.75 -5.50
CA SER A 200 15.37 -3.69 -5.48
C SER A 200 15.98 -4.71 -6.45
N VAL A 201 17.31 -4.78 -6.53
CA VAL A 201 17.98 -5.78 -7.38
C VAL A 201 17.91 -7.17 -6.75
N SER A 202 17.99 -7.26 -5.42
CA SER A 202 17.89 -8.50 -4.65
C SER A 202 16.45 -8.93 -4.41
N GLU A 203 15.55 -7.95 -4.24
CA GLU A 203 14.16 -8.16 -3.83
C GLU A 203 13.20 -7.47 -4.81
N ASN A 204 12.75 -8.20 -5.84
CA ASN A 204 11.71 -7.75 -6.77
C ASN A 204 10.79 -8.86 -7.30
N ASP A 205 10.83 -10.05 -6.73
CA ASP A 205 10.03 -11.19 -7.20
C ASP A 205 8.53 -10.94 -7.00
N ALA A 206 8.13 -10.36 -5.86
CA ALA A 206 6.76 -9.92 -5.61
C ALA A 206 6.31 -8.87 -6.63
N PHE A 207 7.07 -7.77 -6.73
CA PHE A 207 6.78 -6.68 -7.66
C PHE A 207 6.57 -7.15 -9.09
N THR A 208 7.52 -7.93 -9.61
CA THR A 208 7.43 -8.44 -10.99
C THR A 208 6.30 -9.48 -11.14
N SER A 209 6.07 -10.34 -10.16
CA SER A 209 4.99 -11.35 -10.19
C SER A 209 3.60 -10.70 -10.17
N ILE A 210 3.41 -9.65 -9.37
CA ILE A 210 2.18 -8.86 -9.33
C ILE A 210 1.95 -8.17 -10.68
N CYS A 211 2.99 -7.55 -11.26
CA CYS A 211 2.91 -6.95 -12.60
C CYS A 211 2.45 -7.95 -13.66
N ASN A 212 3.05 -9.14 -13.69
CA ASN A 212 2.69 -10.18 -14.65
C ASN A 212 1.27 -10.73 -14.38
N THR A 213 0.88 -10.89 -13.12
CA THR A 213 -0.47 -11.35 -12.74
C THR A 213 -1.54 -10.34 -13.19
N LEU A 214 -1.33 -9.04 -12.93
CA LEU A 214 -2.21 -7.98 -13.41
C LEU A 214 -2.32 -7.94 -14.93
N SER A 215 -1.21 -8.19 -15.65
CA SER A 215 -1.18 -8.19 -17.12
C SER A 215 -1.96 -9.35 -17.75
N ASN A 216 -2.34 -10.36 -16.96
CA ASN A 216 -3.23 -11.46 -17.39
C ASN A 216 -4.72 -11.14 -17.14
N VAL A 217 -5.03 -10.00 -16.52
CA VAL A 217 -6.40 -9.56 -16.20
C VAL A 217 -6.74 -8.25 -16.90
N PHE A 218 -5.87 -7.24 -16.80
CA PHE A 218 -6.07 -5.90 -17.33
C PHE A 218 -5.37 -5.73 -18.69
N SER A 219 -5.96 -4.90 -19.57
CA SER A 219 -5.35 -4.62 -20.88
C SER A 219 -4.16 -3.68 -20.80
N HIS A 220 -4.05 -2.90 -19.72
CA HIS A 220 -2.94 -1.97 -19.49
C HIS A 220 -2.50 -2.01 -18.04
N VAL A 221 -1.19 -2.17 -17.83
CA VAL A 221 -0.53 -2.19 -16.52
C VAL A 221 0.64 -1.21 -16.53
N PHE A 222 0.72 -0.36 -15.52
CA PHE A 222 1.69 0.70 -15.38
C PHE A 222 2.44 0.52 -14.04
N PRO A 223 3.53 -0.25 -14.05
CA PRO A 223 4.37 -0.39 -12.87
C PRO A 223 5.23 0.85 -12.67
N TYR A 224 5.42 1.25 -11.41
CA TYR A 224 6.28 2.36 -11.04
C TYR A 224 6.93 2.13 -9.68
N VAL A 225 7.99 2.89 -9.39
CA VAL A 225 8.74 2.76 -8.14
C VAL A 225 9.09 4.12 -7.56
N THR A 226 9.26 4.18 -6.24
CA THR A 226 9.95 5.29 -5.56
C THR A 226 10.79 4.75 -4.41
N TYR A 227 11.72 5.54 -3.87
CA TYR A 227 12.48 5.17 -2.69
C TYR A 227 11.73 5.58 -1.42
N ILE A 228 11.52 4.63 -0.50
CA ILE A 228 10.96 4.90 0.84
C ILE A 228 12.12 4.90 1.85
N PRO A 229 12.49 6.06 2.43
CA PRO A 229 13.68 6.16 3.27
C PRO A 229 13.69 5.27 4.50
N SER A 230 12.55 5.04 5.14
CA SER A 230 12.42 4.18 6.31
C SER A 230 12.56 2.70 5.96
N TYR A 231 12.09 2.27 4.79
CA TYR A 231 12.25 0.89 4.31
C TYR A 231 13.65 0.65 3.74
N ALA A 232 14.41 1.72 3.48
CA ALA A 232 15.74 1.70 2.86
C ALA A 232 15.83 0.96 1.51
N LEU A 233 14.70 0.80 0.82
CA LEU A 233 14.58 0.11 -0.46
C LEU A 233 13.69 0.90 -1.44
N PRO A 234 13.88 0.76 -2.75
CA PRO A 234 12.86 1.14 -3.71
C PRO A 234 11.61 0.28 -3.50
N TRP A 235 10.45 0.92 -3.38
CA TRP A 235 9.15 0.29 -3.25
C TRP A 235 8.37 0.37 -4.56
N GLY A 236 7.73 -0.74 -4.91
CA GLY A 236 6.98 -0.91 -6.15
C GLY A 236 5.49 -0.69 -5.97
N PHE A 237 4.88 -0.17 -7.02
CA PHE A 237 3.45 0.02 -7.15
C PHE A 237 3.00 -0.40 -8.55
N SER A 238 1.76 -0.85 -8.69
CA SER A 238 1.23 -1.32 -9.97
C SER A 238 -0.18 -0.81 -10.23
N MET A 239 -0.31 0.13 -11.16
CA MET A 239 -1.60 0.59 -11.66
C MET A 239 -2.10 -0.31 -12.79
N ALA A 240 -3.40 -0.57 -12.85
CA ALA A 240 -4.01 -1.34 -13.91
C ALA A 240 -5.39 -0.80 -14.31
N THR A 241 -5.71 -0.84 -15.60
CA THR A 241 -7.02 -0.43 -16.11
C THR A 241 -7.35 -1.12 -17.44
N HIS A 242 -8.65 -1.16 -17.76
CA HIS A 242 -9.11 -1.51 -19.10
C HIS A 242 -9.20 -0.32 -20.06
N ASN A 243 -9.22 0.92 -19.54
CA ASN A 243 -9.31 2.13 -20.34
C ASN A 243 -8.14 3.10 -20.08
N PRO A 244 -7.12 3.12 -20.94
CA PRO A 244 -5.94 3.96 -20.77
C PRO A 244 -6.15 5.41 -21.23
N SER A 245 -7.34 5.78 -21.74
CA SER A 245 -7.54 7.05 -22.46
C SER A 245 -7.24 8.32 -21.65
N ASN A 246 -7.18 8.20 -20.32
CA ASN A 246 -6.95 9.32 -19.40
C ASN A 246 -5.58 9.25 -18.70
N LEU A 247 -4.72 8.30 -19.09
CA LEU A 247 -3.43 8.08 -18.45
C LEU A 247 -2.29 8.85 -19.13
N ASP A 248 -2.45 9.24 -20.40
CA ASP A 248 -1.50 10.06 -21.15
C ASP A 248 -1.96 11.53 -21.14
N ILE A 249 -1.68 12.22 -20.04
CA ILE A 249 -1.95 13.66 -19.86
C ILE A 249 -0.65 14.43 -19.65
N SER A 250 -0.63 15.71 -20.03
CA SER A 250 0.55 16.55 -19.87
C SER A 250 0.85 16.85 -18.40
N GLY A 251 2.12 17.20 -18.10
CA GLY A 251 2.51 17.67 -16.77
C GLY A 251 1.68 18.87 -16.30
N ASP A 252 1.39 19.82 -17.20
CA ASP A 252 0.54 20.98 -16.90
C ASP A 252 -0.89 20.57 -16.49
N GLU A 253 -1.46 19.54 -17.13
CA GLU A 253 -2.77 19.01 -16.77
C GLU A 253 -2.71 18.28 -15.42
N ILE A 254 -1.63 17.53 -15.14
CA ILE A 254 -1.40 16.91 -13.82
C ILE A 254 -1.39 17.98 -12.72
N ASP A 255 -0.59 19.03 -12.87
CA ASP A 255 -0.47 20.09 -11.87
C ASP A 255 -1.78 20.90 -11.74
N THR A 256 -2.49 21.12 -12.85
CA THR A 256 -3.82 21.74 -12.85
C THR A 256 -4.82 20.90 -12.07
N ARG A 257 -4.81 19.57 -12.23
CA ARG A 257 -5.67 18.65 -11.47
C ARG A 257 -5.30 18.64 -9.99
N ILE A 258 -4.01 18.64 -9.65
CA ILE A 258 -3.55 18.75 -8.27
C ILE A 258 -4.10 20.03 -7.63
N GLN A 259 -3.90 21.18 -8.26
CA GLN A 259 -4.35 22.48 -7.74
C GLN A 259 -5.88 22.58 -7.63
N SER A 260 -6.60 22.07 -8.62
CA SER A 260 -8.06 22.20 -8.70
C SER A 260 -8.83 21.17 -7.89
N ARG A 261 -8.30 19.95 -7.70
CA ARG A 261 -9.02 18.83 -7.09
C ARG A 261 -8.63 18.54 -5.65
N LEU A 262 -7.42 18.90 -5.20
CA LEU A 262 -6.97 18.55 -3.85
C LEU A 262 -7.25 19.66 -2.83
N THR A 263 -7.38 19.25 -1.57
CA THR A 263 -7.24 20.11 -0.39
C THR A 263 -5.84 19.99 0.20
N GLY A 264 -5.24 21.12 0.59
CA GLY A 264 -3.87 21.16 1.11
C GLY A 264 -2.81 20.91 0.03
N LYS A 265 -1.54 20.92 0.44
CA LYS A 265 -0.39 20.73 -0.46
C LYS A 265 0.15 19.31 -0.34
N LEU A 266 0.50 18.73 -1.49
CA LEU A 266 1.32 17.52 -1.56
C LEU A 266 2.76 17.86 -1.15
N ARG A 267 3.46 16.88 -0.57
CA ARG A 267 4.84 16.99 -0.10
C ARG A 267 5.82 16.25 -1.00
N PHE A 268 5.34 15.23 -1.73
CA PHE A 268 6.14 14.36 -2.58
C PHE A 268 5.72 14.45 -4.06
N TYR A 269 4.42 14.46 -4.33
CA TYR A 269 3.90 14.27 -5.68
C TYR A 269 3.58 15.59 -6.41
N ASP A 270 4.15 15.74 -7.61
CA ASP A 270 3.85 16.77 -8.63
C ASP A 270 4.01 16.14 -10.03
N SER A 271 3.85 16.93 -11.10
CA SER A 271 4.03 16.42 -12.48
C SER A 271 5.43 15.87 -12.78
N ILE A 272 6.49 16.45 -12.22
CA ILE A 272 7.87 16.00 -12.43
C ILE A 272 8.07 14.65 -11.75
N THR A 273 7.67 14.55 -10.49
CA THR A 273 7.69 13.30 -9.72
C THR A 273 6.82 12.24 -10.39
N HIS A 274 5.62 12.59 -10.87
CA HIS A 274 4.77 11.66 -11.61
C HIS A 274 5.53 10.99 -12.76
N HIS A 275 6.14 11.78 -13.65
CA HIS A 275 6.93 11.20 -14.74
C HIS A 275 8.14 10.41 -14.25
N ALA A 276 8.77 10.80 -13.13
CA ALA A 276 9.89 10.06 -12.55
C ALA A 276 9.47 8.67 -12.06
N LEU A 277 8.31 8.54 -11.40
CA LEU A 277 7.78 7.27 -10.89
C LEU A 277 7.71 6.20 -12.00
N PHE A 278 7.14 6.55 -13.15
CA PHE A 278 6.93 5.62 -14.27
C PHE A 278 8.18 5.40 -15.14
N ASN A 279 9.29 6.12 -14.90
CA ASN A 279 10.54 5.98 -15.64
C ASN A 279 11.45 4.91 -15.03
N LEU A 280 10.99 3.67 -15.07
CA LEU A 280 11.72 2.52 -14.52
C LEU A 280 13.12 2.35 -15.13
N SER A 281 14.06 1.92 -14.28
CA SER A 281 15.40 1.54 -14.68
C SER A 281 15.38 0.39 -15.71
N LYS A 282 16.46 0.24 -16.49
CA LYS A 282 16.55 -0.82 -17.51
C LYS A 282 16.45 -2.22 -16.91
N TYR A 283 17.01 -2.47 -15.72
CA TYR A 283 16.97 -3.80 -15.11
C TYR A 283 15.53 -4.17 -14.71
N LEU A 284 14.80 -3.28 -14.02
CA LEU A 284 13.40 -3.52 -13.65
C LEU A 284 12.52 -3.77 -14.87
N ARG A 285 12.66 -2.96 -15.93
CA ARG A 285 11.91 -3.20 -17.18
C ARG A 285 12.23 -4.57 -17.79
N THR A 286 13.47 -5.03 -17.67
CA THR A 286 13.89 -6.35 -18.17
C THR A 286 13.31 -7.47 -17.31
N ASP A 287 13.33 -7.33 -15.99
CA ASP A 287 12.87 -8.35 -15.05
C ASP A 287 11.34 -8.51 -15.11
N ILE A 288 10.60 -7.39 -15.21
CA ILE A 288 9.14 -7.40 -15.44
C ILE A 288 8.81 -8.16 -16.75
N GLN A 289 9.54 -7.92 -17.83
CA GLN A 289 9.30 -8.61 -19.12
C GLN A 289 9.63 -10.11 -19.05
N ARG A 290 10.62 -10.49 -18.25
CA ARG A 290 11.08 -11.88 -18.09
C ARG A 290 10.19 -12.69 -17.17
N GLN A 291 9.58 -12.05 -16.17
CA GLN A 291 8.73 -12.73 -15.21
C GLN A 291 7.59 -13.51 -15.91
N LYS A 292 7.32 -14.71 -15.40
CA LYS A 292 6.27 -15.62 -15.92
C LYS A 292 5.35 -16.13 -14.82
N ARG A 293 5.69 -15.94 -13.54
CA ARG A 293 4.86 -16.36 -12.42
C ARG A 293 3.52 -15.62 -12.48
N ILE A 294 2.43 -16.37 -12.42
CA ILE A 294 1.07 -15.85 -12.24
C ILE A 294 0.64 -16.31 -10.86
N LEU A 295 0.28 -15.37 -10.01
CA LEU A 295 -0.20 -15.66 -8.66
C LEU A 295 -1.63 -16.21 -8.77
N ARG A 296 -1.89 -17.35 -8.14
CA ARG A 296 -3.15 -18.08 -8.25
C ARG A 296 -3.66 -18.44 -6.87
N ASP A 297 -4.96 -18.57 -6.68
CA ASP A 297 -5.53 -19.06 -5.40
C ASP A 297 -4.91 -20.40 -4.96
N LYS A 298 -4.67 -21.30 -5.92
CA LYS A 298 -4.05 -22.61 -5.68
C LYS A 298 -2.53 -22.56 -5.48
N ALA A 299 -1.90 -21.44 -5.79
CA ALA A 299 -0.45 -21.23 -5.73
C ALA A 299 -0.16 -19.72 -5.53
N PRO A 300 -0.52 -19.17 -4.35
CA PRO A 300 -0.34 -17.75 -4.08
C PRO A 300 1.15 -17.43 -3.87
N LEU A 301 1.50 -16.15 -3.95
CA LEU A 301 2.82 -15.72 -3.49
C LEU A 301 2.85 -15.85 -1.96
N LYS A 302 3.99 -16.31 -1.45
CA LYS A 302 4.25 -16.51 -0.03
C LYS A 302 5.68 -16.07 0.23
N GLU A 303 5.85 -14.85 0.72
CA GLU A 303 7.16 -14.36 1.13
C GLU A 303 7.52 -14.89 2.52
N HIS A 304 8.82 -15.08 2.73
CA HIS A 304 9.38 -15.67 3.94
C HIS A 304 10.53 -14.79 4.43
N TYR A 305 10.30 -14.08 5.53
CA TYR A 305 11.34 -13.32 6.22
C TYR A 305 11.67 -13.95 7.58
N PRO A 306 12.95 -13.96 8.00
CA PRO A 306 13.32 -14.38 9.35
C PRO A 306 12.61 -13.54 10.41
N GLY A 307 12.19 -14.16 11.53
CA GLY A 307 11.71 -13.41 12.70
C GLY A 307 10.23 -12.99 12.67
N ILE A 308 9.53 -13.26 11.58
CA ILE A 308 8.05 -13.23 11.54
C ILE A 308 7.57 -14.50 12.24
N SER A 309 6.63 -14.34 13.17
CA SER A 309 6.20 -15.41 14.07
C SER A 309 5.64 -16.62 13.30
N THR A 310 6.45 -17.65 13.14
CA THR A 310 5.96 -19.01 12.90
C THR A 310 5.54 -19.61 14.24
N GLU A 311 4.35 -19.26 14.75
CA GLU A 311 3.67 -20.17 15.69
C GLU A 311 3.12 -21.38 14.91
N SER A 312 4.03 -22.24 14.42
CA SER A 312 3.69 -23.60 14.00
C SER A 312 4.92 -24.53 13.92
N GLU A 313 5.82 -24.48 14.91
CA GLU A 313 6.69 -25.63 15.21
C GLU A 313 6.34 -26.18 16.60
N ASN A 314 5.11 -26.65 16.74
CA ASN A 314 4.75 -27.70 17.68
C ASN A 314 4.12 -28.82 16.86
N HIS A 315 4.95 -29.76 16.40
CA HIS A 315 4.67 -31.20 16.29
C HIS A 315 5.98 -31.96 16.07
#